data_AF-A0A931TA40-F1
#
_entry.id   AF-A0A931TA40-F1
#
_cell.length_a   1.000
_cell.length_b   1.000
_cell.length_c   1.000
_cell.angle_alpha   90.00
_cell.angle_beta   90.00
_cell.angle_gamma   90.00
#
_symmetry.space_group_name_H-M   'P 1'
#
loop_
_entity.id
_entity.type
_entity.pdbx_description
1 polymer ?
#
loop_
_entity_poly.entity_id
_entity_poly.type
_entity_poly.pdbx_seq_one_letter_code
_entity_poly.pdbx_strand_id
1 'polypeptide(L)'
;MHQLPSAGHCLAEMGYGNPLRIPELLRRDVEQIFNLTDPFCVEHLDAEYAQLVRKLIAKLARKRPSPLARGDLRIWAAAAIYVVGGVNFLFDRTQRPHLTGDDLSALTRVPKSTLTNKAKLIRDVLRIGQMEPEFCRQELLASNPLAWMISVGGFIVDARAMPPEVQAEARRRGLIPDLPDPMRKHGGETAAGGGERDDNE
;
A
#
# COMPACT_ATOMS: atom_id res chain seq x y z
N MET A 1 11.56 3.52 -47.94
CA MET A 1 10.72 2.77 -46.97
C MET A 1 11.64 2.14 -45.93
N HIS A 2 11.80 2.77 -44.77
CA HIS A 2 12.40 2.10 -43.62
C HIS A 2 11.52 2.40 -42.39
N GLN A 3 10.84 1.35 -41.95
CA GLN A 3 9.97 1.32 -40.78
C GLN A 3 10.84 1.31 -39.51
N LEU A 4 10.63 2.26 -38.60
CA LEU A 4 11.18 2.23 -37.25
C LEU A 4 10.41 1.20 -36.40
N PRO A 5 11.06 0.38 -35.56
CA PRO A 5 10.34 -0.43 -34.59
C PRO A 5 9.91 0.42 -33.38
N SER A 6 8.71 0.07 -32.93
CA SER A 6 7.88 0.68 -31.88
C SER A 6 8.55 0.72 -30.50
N ALA A 7 8.39 1.87 -29.83
CA ALA A 7 8.67 2.05 -28.41
C ALA A 7 7.69 1.21 -27.57
N GLY A 8 8.13 0.01 -27.17
CA GLY A 8 7.33 -0.94 -26.40
C GLY A 8 8.12 -1.76 -25.38
N HIS A 9 9.29 -1.28 -24.95
CA HIS A 9 10.09 -1.93 -23.92
C HIS A 9 10.64 -0.88 -22.95
N CYS A 10 9.81 -0.51 -21.97
CA CYS A 10 10.28 0.24 -20.81
C CYS A 10 10.02 -0.59 -19.55
N LEU A 11 11.13 -1.07 -18.97
CA LEU A 11 11.32 -1.47 -17.58
C LEU A 11 10.78 -2.85 -17.16
N ALA A 12 11.35 -3.90 -17.72
CA ALA A 12 11.67 -5.10 -16.95
C ALA A 12 13.18 -5.10 -16.69
N GLU A 13 13.58 -5.54 -15.50
CA GLU A 13 14.96 -5.75 -15.01
C GLU A 13 15.62 -4.62 -14.21
N MET A 14 15.19 -4.50 -12.95
CA MET A 14 16.13 -4.31 -11.83
C MET A 14 15.74 -5.25 -10.70
N GLY A 15 16.67 -6.13 -10.31
CA GLY A 15 16.47 -7.18 -9.33
C GLY A 15 16.31 -6.66 -7.90
N TYR A 16 15.14 -6.91 -7.32
CA TYR A 16 14.93 -7.16 -5.89
C TYR A 16 13.98 -8.35 -5.82
N GLY A 17 14.42 -9.45 -5.18
CA GLY A 17 13.72 -10.74 -5.20
C GLY A 17 12.23 -10.59 -4.89
N ASN A 18 11.37 -11.27 -5.66
CA ASN A 18 9.91 -11.21 -5.63
C ASN A 18 9.32 -10.91 -4.22
N PRO A 19 9.10 -9.63 -3.85
CA PRO A 19 8.79 -9.26 -2.47
C PRO A 19 7.40 -9.78 -2.04
N LEU A 20 6.56 -10.06 -3.04
CA LEU A 20 5.20 -10.53 -2.85
C LEU A 20 5.07 -12.05 -2.79
N ARG A 21 6.15 -12.81 -3.05
CA ARG A 21 6.19 -14.29 -2.91
C ARG A 21 4.96 -14.99 -3.51
N ILE A 22 4.57 -14.60 -4.72
CA ILE A 22 3.38 -15.12 -5.40
C ILE A 22 3.63 -16.56 -5.88
N PRO A 23 2.76 -17.53 -5.59
CA PRO A 23 2.90 -18.90 -6.09
C PRO A 23 2.86 -18.94 -7.63
N GLU A 24 3.75 -19.75 -8.24
CA GLU A 24 3.88 -19.88 -9.70
C GLU A 24 2.53 -20.12 -10.41
N LEU A 25 1.75 -21.06 -9.87
CA LEU A 25 0.45 -21.45 -10.41
C LEU A 25 -0.57 -20.31 -10.51
N LEU A 26 -0.43 -19.27 -9.68
CA LEU A 26 -1.36 -18.14 -9.64
C LEU A 26 -0.75 -16.85 -10.20
N ARG A 27 0.48 -16.91 -10.73
CA ARG A 27 1.17 -15.70 -11.19
C ARG A 27 0.37 -14.96 -12.26
N ARG A 28 -0.15 -15.69 -13.26
CA ARG A 28 -0.96 -15.11 -14.34
C ARG A 28 -2.23 -14.42 -13.82
N ASP A 29 -2.97 -15.08 -12.93
CA ASP A 29 -4.20 -14.53 -12.37
C ASP A 29 -3.93 -13.27 -11.53
N VAL A 30 -2.85 -13.30 -10.74
CA VAL A 30 -2.42 -12.16 -9.92
C VAL A 30 -1.97 -10.99 -10.79
N GLU A 31 -1.19 -11.23 -11.84
CA GLU A 31 -0.80 -10.19 -12.80
C GLU A 31 -2.00 -9.55 -13.49
N GLN A 32 -3.00 -10.36 -13.88
CA GLN A 32 -4.25 -9.83 -14.43
C GLN A 32 -5.00 -8.96 -13.42
N ILE A 33 -5.04 -9.34 -12.14
CA ILE A 33 -5.62 -8.50 -11.09
C ILE A 33 -4.85 -7.19 -10.96
N PHE A 34 -3.51 -7.21 -10.98
CA PHE A 34 -2.70 -5.98 -10.89
C PHE A 34 -2.96 -5.04 -12.07
N ASN A 35 -3.07 -5.59 -13.28
CA ASN A 35 -3.41 -4.80 -14.47
C ASN A 35 -4.81 -4.15 -14.39
N LEU A 36 -5.71 -4.67 -13.55
CA LEU A 36 -7.00 -4.04 -13.26
C LEU A 36 -6.91 -3.02 -12.12
N THR A 37 -6.17 -3.33 -11.06
CA THR A 37 -6.15 -2.51 -9.84
C THR A 37 -5.21 -1.32 -9.91
N ASP A 38 -4.05 -1.47 -10.54
CA ASP A 38 -3.03 -0.41 -10.52
C ASP A 38 -3.48 0.83 -11.30
N PRO A 39 -4.01 0.73 -12.53
CA PRO A 39 -4.52 1.91 -13.24
C PRO A 39 -5.68 2.56 -12.47
N PHE A 40 -6.59 1.75 -11.92
CA PHE A 40 -7.70 2.24 -11.11
C PHE A 40 -7.21 3.07 -9.92
N CYS A 41 -6.22 2.56 -9.19
CA CYS A 41 -5.69 3.26 -8.02
C CYS A 41 -4.99 4.56 -8.43
N VAL A 42 -4.23 4.56 -9.53
CA VAL A 42 -3.59 5.78 -10.03
C VAL A 42 -4.63 6.83 -10.47
N GLU A 43 -5.72 6.40 -11.09
CA GLU A 43 -6.75 7.32 -11.61
C GLU A 43 -7.68 7.88 -10.53
N HIS A 44 -8.06 7.07 -9.54
CA HIS A 44 -9.13 7.43 -8.59
C HIS A 44 -8.70 7.48 -7.13
N LEU A 45 -7.49 7.00 -6.80
CA LEU A 45 -6.95 6.94 -5.45
C LEU A 45 -5.55 7.56 -5.43
N ASP A 46 -4.52 6.76 -5.13
CA ASP A 46 -3.11 7.11 -5.27
C ASP A 46 -2.23 5.85 -5.42
N ALA A 47 -0.93 6.07 -5.59
CA ALA A 47 0.06 5.00 -5.73
C ALA A 47 0.22 4.13 -4.46
N GLU A 48 -0.08 4.66 -3.28
CA GLU A 48 0.02 3.92 -2.02
C GLU A 48 -1.09 2.87 -1.94
N TYR A 49 -2.32 3.24 -2.33
CA TYR A 49 -3.42 2.28 -2.48
C TYR A 49 -3.06 1.14 -3.44
N ALA A 50 -2.41 1.42 -4.57
CA ALA A 50 -1.98 0.39 -5.51
C ALA A 50 -1.04 -0.63 -4.84
N GLN A 51 -0.06 -0.15 -4.07
CA GLN A 51 0.89 -1.01 -3.34
C GLN A 51 0.19 -1.86 -2.28
N LEU A 52 -0.72 -1.28 -1.50
CA LEU A 52 -1.49 -1.98 -0.48
C LEU A 52 -2.39 -3.06 -1.09
N VAL A 53 -3.05 -2.77 -2.22
CA VAL A 53 -3.88 -3.73 -2.95
C VAL A 53 -3.02 -4.88 -3.50
N ARG A 54 -1.87 -4.59 -4.09
CA ARG A 54 -0.91 -5.62 -4.55
C ARG A 54 -0.50 -6.55 -3.42
N LYS A 55 -0.18 -5.99 -2.24
CA LYS A 55 0.18 -6.74 -1.04
C LYS A 55 -0.94 -7.66 -0.57
N LEU A 56 -2.18 -7.15 -0.56
CA LEU A 56 -3.37 -7.91 -0.15
C LEU A 56 -3.62 -9.09 -1.09
N ILE A 57 -3.60 -8.86 -2.40
CA ILE A 57 -3.82 -9.89 -3.42
C ILE A 57 -2.74 -10.96 -3.35
N ALA A 58 -1.47 -10.57 -3.19
CA ALA A 58 -0.38 -11.52 -3.02
C ALA A 58 -0.57 -12.37 -1.75
N LYS A 59 -1.01 -11.77 -0.64
CA LYS A 59 -1.31 -12.51 0.60
C LYS A 59 -2.45 -13.50 0.41
N LEU A 60 -3.48 -13.10 -0.34
CA LEU A 60 -4.60 -13.97 -0.68
C LEU A 60 -4.16 -15.16 -1.57
N ALA A 61 -3.30 -14.91 -2.56
CA ALA A 61 -2.74 -15.93 -3.44
C ALA A 61 -1.96 -17.02 -2.68
N ARG A 62 -1.32 -16.67 -1.55
CA ARG A 62 -0.56 -17.61 -0.73
C ARG A 62 -1.43 -18.50 0.18
N LYS A 63 -2.74 -18.22 0.31
CA LYS A 63 -3.65 -19.08 1.10
C LYS A 63 -3.86 -20.43 0.39
N ARG A 64 -4.09 -21.49 1.17
CA ARG A 64 -4.31 -22.85 0.67
C ARG A 64 -5.61 -23.43 1.24
N PRO A 65 -6.61 -23.77 0.38
CA PRO A 65 -6.69 -23.42 -1.04
C PRO A 65 -6.78 -21.91 -1.24
N SER A 66 -6.27 -21.40 -2.36
CA SER A 66 -6.35 -19.96 -2.66
C SER A 66 -7.75 -19.61 -3.17
N PRO A 67 -8.42 -18.60 -2.58
CA PRO A 67 -9.71 -18.14 -3.08
C PRO A 67 -9.65 -17.59 -4.51
N LEU A 68 -8.48 -17.06 -4.93
CA LEU A 68 -8.29 -16.48 -6.26
C LEU A 68 -8.44 -17.50 -7.39
N ALA A 69 -8.26 -18.80 -7.10
CA ALA A 69 -8.42 -19.86 -8.10
C ALA A 69 -9.87 -20.05 -8.58
N ARG A 70 -10.83 -19.33 -7.98
CA ARG A 70 -12.26 -19.44 -8.32
C ARG A 70 -12.92 -18.07 -8.43
N GLY A 71 -13.78 -17.94 -9.43
CA GLY A 71 -14.59 -16.74 -9.68
C GLY A 71 -13.90 -15.70 -10.56
N ASP A 72 -14.64 -14.65 -10.89
CA ASP A 72 -14.18 -13.59 -11.78
C ASP A 72 -13.08 -12.73 -11.12
N LEU A 73 -11.94 -12.58 -11.80
CA LEU A 73 -10.80 -11.79 -11.34
C LEU A 73 -11.14 -10.30 -11.20
N ARG A 74 -12.08 -9.78 -12.00
CA ARG A 74 -12.58 -8.39 -11.87
C ARG A 74 -13.28 -8.16 -10.54
N ILE A 75 -14.03 -9.16 -10.06
CA ILE A 75 -14.68 -9.11 -8.74
C ILE A 75 -13.62 -9.16 -7.64
N TRP A 76 -12.59 -9.99 -7.78
CA TRP A 76 -11.48 -10.04 -6.81
C TRP A 76 -10.70 -8.72 -6.75
N ALA A 77 -10.39 -8.12 -7.90
CA ALA A 77 -9.74 -6.81 -8.01
C ALA A 77 -10.55 -5.73 -7.28
N ALA A 78 -11.83 -5.58 -7.64
CA ALA A 78 -12.70 -4.56 -7.06
C ALA A 78 -12.94 -4.78 -5.56
N ALA A 79 -13.08 -6.03 -5.11
CA ALA A 79 -13.22 -6.35 -3.70
C ALA A 79 -11.93 -6.07 -2.90
N ALA A 80 -10.75 -6.27 -3.47
CA ALA A 80 -9.49 -5.95 -2.83
C ALA A 80 -9.34 -4.43 -2.61
N ILE A 81 -9.66 -3.62 -3.62
CA ILE A 81 -9.72 -2.16 -3.50
C ILE A 81 -10.71 -1.77 -2.40
N TYR A 82 -11.90 -2.37 -2.37
CA TYR A 82 -12.90 -2.11 -1.35
C TYR A 82 -12.40 -2.41 0.07
N VAL A 83 -11.67 -3.53 0.27
CA VAL A 83 -11.12 -3.90 1.57
C VAL A 83 -10.04 -2.90 2.01
N VAL A 84 -9.07 -2.59 1.13
CA VAL A 84 -8.00 -1.63 1.45
C VAL A 84 -8.60 -0.24 1.70
N GLY A 85 -9.58 0.19 0.89
CA GLY A 85 -10.35 1.40 1.10
C GLY A 85 -10.99 1.46 2.48
N GLY A 86 -11.68 0.39 2.88
CA GLY A 86 -12.32 0.30 4.19
C GLY A 86 -11.34 0.38 5.36
N VAL A 87 -10.18 -0.28 5.27
CA VAL A 87 -9.12 -0.21 6.30
C VAL A 87 -8.57 1.21 6.44
N ASN A 88 -8.60 2.00 5.37
CA ASN A 88 -8.04 3.35 5.29
C ASN A 88 -9.10 4.45 5.26
N PHE A 89 -10.30 4.16 5.78
CA PHE A 89 -11.40 5.12 5.90
C PHE A 89 -11.78 5.83 4.58
N LEU A 90 -11.56 5.19 3.43
CA LEU A 90 -11.89 5.75 2.11
C LEU A 90 -13.35 6.20 2.01
N PHE A 91 -14.25 5.51 2.72
CA PHE A 91 -15.69 5.80 2.74
C PHE A 91 -16.08 6.97 3.65
N ASP A 92 -15.14 7.57 4.37
CA ASP A 92 -15.36 8.76 5.18
C ASP A 92 -15.04 10.02 4.38
N ARG A 93 -16.02 10.91 4.23
CA ARG A 93 -15.91 12.18 3.49
C ARG A 93 -14.84 13.15 4.01
N THR A 94 -14.39 12.96 5.24
CA THR A 94 -13.32 13.77 5.86
C THR A 94 -11.93 13.37 5.36
N GLN A 95 -11.80 12.19 4.75
CA GLN A 95 -10.52 11.65 4.31
C GLN A 95 -10.18 12.06 2.88
N ARG A 96 -8.89 11.97 2.51
CA ARG A 96 -8.40 12.18 1.14
C ARG A 96 -7.42 11.07 0.76
N PRO A 97 -7.64 10.34 -0.36
CA PRO A 97 -8.83 10.39 -1.23
C PRO A 97 -10.10 9.90 -0.52
N HIS A 98 -11.27 10.25 -1.06
CA HIS A 98 -12.59 9.79 -0.60
C HIS A 98 -13.39 9.22 -1.77
N LEU A 99 -13.95 8.04 -1.60
CA LEU A 99 -14.93 7.43 -2.51
C LEU A 99 -15.95 6.68 -1.67
N THR A 100 -17.22 6.70 -2.06
CA THR A 100 -18.25 5.87 -1.43
C THR A 100 -18.22 4.44 -1.98
N GLY A 101 -18.92 3.53 -1.29
CA GLY A 101 -19.12 2.17 -1.82
C GLY A 101 -19.94 2.14 -3.11
N ASP A 102 -20.79 3.15 -3.34
CA ASP A 102 -21.55 3.30 -4.58
C ASP A 102 -20.66 3.80 -5.72
N ASP A 103 -19.74 4.74 -5.45
CA ASP A 103 -18.74 5.19 -6.42
C ASP A 103 -17.85 4.03 -6.87
N LEU A 104 -17.33 3.24 -5.91
CA LEU A 104 -16.56 2.04 -6.25
C LEU A 104 -17.38 1.05 -7.09
N SER A 105 -18.66 0.89 -6.79
CA SER A 105 -19.55 0.02 -7.56
C SER A 105 -19.70 0.51 -9.00
N ALA A 106 -19.92 1.81 -9.19
CA ALA A 106 -20.06 2.43 -10.50
C ALA A 106 -18.75 2.35 -11.32
N LEU A 107 -17.63 2.74 -10.72
CA LEU A 107 -16.32 2.78 -11.37
C LEU A 107 -15.82 1.38 -11.75
N THR A 108 -15.99 0.39 -10.87
CA THR A 108 -15.56 -0.99 -11.14
C THR A 108 -16.58 -1.81 -11.94
N ARG A 109 -17.81 -1.29 -12.10
CA ARG A 109 -18.97 -1.98 -12.69
C ARG A 109 -19.31 -3.31 -12.00
N VAL A 110 -18.92 -3.46 -10.73
CA VAL A 110 -19.29 -4.61 -9.90
C VAL A 110 -20.39 -4.18 -8.94
N PRO A 111 -21.52 -4.90 -8.85
CA PRO A 111 -22.59 -4.55 -7.93
C PRO A 111 -22.10 -4.45 -6.48
N LYS A 112 -22.55 -3.42 -5.75
CA LYS A 112 -22.13 -3.16 -4.36
C LYS A 112 -22.33 -4.35 -3.43
N SER A 113 -23.43 -5.09 -3.56
CA SER A 113 -23.68 -6.32 -2.79
C SER A 113 -22.62 -7.40 -3.06
N THR A 114 -22.18 -7.54 -4.30
CA THR A 114 -21.08 -8.45 -4.68
C THR A 114 -19.76 -7.97 -4.09
N LEU A 115 -19.48 -6.66 -4.13
CA LEU A 115 -18.28 -6.08 -3.51
C LEU A 115 -18.23 -6.35 -2.02
N THR A 116 -19.30 -6.02 -1.28
CA THR A 116 -19.33 -6.15 0.18
C THR A 116 -19.25 -7.62 0.62
N ASN A 117 -19.94 -8.53 -0.06
CA ASN A 117 -19.88 -9.96 0.21
C ASN A 117 -18.48 -10.54 -0.05
N LYS A 118 -17.86 -10.17 -1.17
CA LYS A 118 -16.51 -10.62 -1.51
C LYS A 118 -15.45 -10.01 -0.58
N ALA A 119 -15.60 -8.74 -0.22
CA ALA A 119 -14.75 -8.05 0.74
C ALA A 119 -14.82 -8.69 2.13
N LYS A 120 -16.01 -9.11 2.57
CA LYS A 120 -16.18 -9.88 3.80
C LYS A 120 -15.37 -11.19 3.75
N LEU A 121 -15.48 -11.95 2.66
CA LEU A 121 -14.69 -13.18 2.48
C LEU A 121 -13.18 -12.92 2.58
N ILE A 122 -12.68 -11.85 1.93
CA ILE A 122 -11.26 -11.47 2.02
C ILE A 122 -10.87 -11.19 3.48
N ARG A 123 -11.66 -10.37 4.19
CA ARG A 123 -11.40 -10.03 5.59
C ARG A 123 -11.38 -11.28 6.48
N ASP A 124 -12.34 -12.19 6.31
CA ASP A 124 -12.43 -13.42 7.09
C ASP A 124 -11.22 -14.35 6.84
N VAL A 125 -10.85 -14.54 5.56
CA VAL A 125 -9.72 -15.41 5.16
C VAL A 125 -8.37 -14.86 5.61
N LEU A 126 -8.19 -13.53 5.54
CA LEU A 126 -6.95 -12.87 5.92
C LEU A 126 -6.92 -12.41 7.38
N ARG A 127 -8.04 -12.52 8.11
CA ARG A 127 -8.27 -12.01 9.46
C ARG A 127 -7.97 -10.50 9.57
N ILE A 128 -8.40 -9.74 8.57
CA ILE A 128 -8.20 -8.29 8.51
C ILE A 128 -9.22 -7.62 9.43
N GLY A 129 -8.71 -6.97 10.48
CA GLY A 129 -9.49 -6.15 11.39
C GLY A 129 -9.63 -4.69 10.95
N GLN A 130 -10.19 -3.86 11.84
CA GLN A 130 -10.14 -2.41 11.68
C GLN A 130 -8.71 -1.91 11.84
N MET A 131 -8.31 -0.94 11.03
CA MET A 131 -6.97 -0.34 11.05
C MET A 131 -5.85 -1.39 11.07
N GLU A 132 -6.00 -2.46 10.27
CA GLU A 132 -5.03 -3.54 10.15
C GLU A 132 -3.66 -2.96 9.72
N PRO A 133 -2.64 -2.95 10.60
CA PRO A 133 -1.39 -2.22 10.35
C PRO A 133 -0.70 -2.62 9.04
N GLU A 134 -0.85 -3.88 8.62
CA GLU A 134 -0.26 -4.39 7.38
C GLU A 134 -0.84 -3.72 6.12
N PHE A 135 -2.09 -3.23 6.19
CA PHE A 135 -2.83 -2.62 5.09
C PHE A 135 -3.22 -1.16 5.36
N CYS A 136 -2.66 -0.55 6.41
CA CYS A 136 -2.81 0.88 6.66
C CYS A 136 -1.84 1.69 5.79
N ARG A 137 -2.32 2.84 5.33
CA ARG A 137 -1.49 3.91 4.80
C ARG A 137 -0.54 4.43 5.86
N GLN A 138 0.58 5.00 5.45
CA GLN A 138 1.64 5.51 6.32
C GLN A 138 1.13 6.55 7.30
N GLU A 139 0.31 7.50 6.85
CA GLU A 139 -0.27 8.54 7.71
C GLU A 139 -1.18 7.95 8.79
N LEU A 140 -2.03 7.00 8.41
CA LEU A 140 -2.91 6.31 9.35
C LEU A 140 -2.12 5.40 10.29
N LEU A 141 -1.06 4.77 9.78
CA LEU A 141 -0.18 3.90 10.55
C LEU A 141 0.64 4.69 11.59
N ALA A 142 1.06 5.91 11.25
CA ALA A 142 1.74 6.82 12.18
C ALA A 142 0.85 7.19 13.39
N SER A 143 -0.46 7.34 13.15
CA SER A 143 -1.44 7.69 14.17
C SER A 143 -2.09 6.47 14.85
N ASN A 144 -1.91 5.24 14.33
CA ASN A 144 -2.49 4.01 14.87
C ASN A 144 -1.84 3.60 16.20
N PRO A 145 -2.54 3.68 17.35
CA PRO A 145 -1.93 3.36 18.65
C PRO A 145 -1.45 1.92 18.77
N LEU A 146 -2.15 0.95 18.15
CA LEU A 146 -1.81 -0.48 18.26
C LEU A 146 -0.57 -0.85 17.46
N ALA A 147 -0.26 -0.11 16.39
CA ALA A 147 0.90 -0.39 15.54
C ALA A 147 2.25 -0.17 16.26
N TRP A 148 2.26 0.61 17.34
CA TRP A 148 3.47 0.98 18.07
C TRP A 148 3.62 0.25 19.41
N MET A 149 2.67 -0.61 19.79
CA MET A 149 2.73 -1.31 21.06
C MET A 149 3.68 -2.50 20.99
N ILE A 150 4.73 -2.50 21.81
CA ILE A 150 5.72 -3.58 21.91
C ILE A 150 5.85 -4.09 23.33
N SER A 151 6.27 -5.34 23.49
CA SER A 151 6.61 -5.91 24.79
C SER A 151 8.08 -5.68 25.11
N VAL A 152 8.37 -4.88 26.13
CA VAL A 152 9.74 -4.62 26.64
C VAL A 152 9.77 -4.99 28.12
N GLY A 153 10.62 -5.96 28.50
CA GLY A 153 10.74 -6.39 29.88
C GLY A 153 9.44 -6.95 30.50
N GLY A 154 8.53 -7.48 29.68
CA GLY A 154 7.22 -8.00 30.14
C GLY A 154 6.11 -6.95 30.21
N PHE A 155 6.39 -5.68 29.89
CA PHE A 155 5.40 -4.61 29.85
C PHE A 155 5.06 -4.24 28.40
N ILE A 156 3.78 -3.97 28.15
CA ILE A 156 3.31 -3.44 26.86
C ILE A 156 3.50 -1.92 26.90
N VAL A 157 4.37 -1.41 26.04
CA VAL A 157 4.75 0.02 25.97
C VAL A 157 4.60 0.56 24.56
N ASP A 158 4.37 1.86 24.43
CA ASP A 158 4.43 2.55 23.14
C ASP A 158 5.90 2.75 22.75
N ALA A 159 6.31 2.14 21.64
CA ALA A 159 7.68 2.22 21.16
C ALA A 159 8.15 3.64 20.87
N ARG A 160 7.25 4.57 20.51
CA ARG A 160 7.60 5.96 20.21
C ARG A 160 8.12 6.71 21.43
N ALA A 161 7.75 6.26 22.63
CA ALA A 161 8.23 6.80 23.90
C ALA A 161 9.55 6.14 24.36
N MET A 162 10.04 5.11 23.66
CA MET A 162 11.25 4.36 24.04
C MET A 162 12.52 5.02 23.50
N PRO A 163 13.70 4.74 24.11
CA PRO A 163 14.98 5.22 23.59
C PRO A 163 15.22 4.83 22.11
N PRO A 164 15.94 5.65 21.33
CA PRO A 164 16.19 5.39 19.91
C PRO A 164 16.76 4.00 19.61
N GLU A 165 17.58 3.46 20.51
CA GLU A 165 18.19 2.13 20.38
C GLU A 165 17.13 1.02 20.44
N VAL A 166 16.16 1.16 21.35
CA VAL A 166 15.04 0.22 21.48
C VAL A 166 14.11 0.33 20.27
N GLN A 167 13.88 1.55 19.78
CA GLN A 167 13.10 1.75 18.55
C GLN A 167 13.79 1.12 17.33
N ALA A 168 15.09 1.33 17.18
CA ALA A 168 15.88 0.74 16.09
C ALA A 168 15.87 -0.79 16.15
N GLU A 169 15.99 -1.36 17.35
CA GLU A 169 15.84 -2.81 17.56
C GLU A 169 14.44 -3.30 17.19
N ALA A 170 13.40 -2.61 17.65
CA ALA A 170 12.01 -2.96 17.34
C ALA A 170 11.73 -2.91 15.83
N ARG A 171 12.26 -1.90 15.11
CA ARG A 171 12.20 -1.82 13.63
C ARG A 171 12.94 -2.99 12.98
N ARG A 172 14.17 -3.28 13.41
CA ARG A 172 14.97 -4.40 12.87
C ARG A 172 14.25 -5.74 13.03
N ARG A 173 13.53 -5.92 14.13
CA ARG A 173 12.74 -7.13 14.42
C ARG A 173 11.36 -7.13 13.76
N GLY A 174 10.98 -6.07 13.06
CA GLY A 174 9.66 -5.91 12.44
C GLY A 174 8.51 -5.80 13.45
N LEU A 175 8.79 -5.34 14.67
CA LEU A 175 7.82 -5.19 15.74
C LEU A 175 7.04 -3.87 15.67
N ILE A 176 7.62 -2.85 15.02
CA ILE A 176 6.96 -1.57 14.76
C ILE A 176 7.15 -1.16 13.29
N PRO A 177 6.26 -0.31 12.77
CA PRO A 177 6.38 0.23 11.42
C PRO A 177 7.73 0.90 11.15
N ASP A 178 8.28 0.63 9.97
CA ASP A 178 9.39 1.37 9.42
C ASP A 178 8.84 2.53 8.58
N LEU A 179 8.44 3.60 9.26
CA LEU A 179 7.98 4.82 8.62
C LEU A 179 9.15 5.79 8.41
N PRO A 180 9.24 6.46 7.26
CA PRO A 180 10.16 7.57 7.10
C PRO A 180 9.81 8.64 8.14
N ASP A 181 10.83 9.12 8.86
CA ASP A 181 10.66 10.14 9.88
C ASP A 181 9.99 11.39 9.27
N PRO A 182 8.80 11.81 9.73
CA PRO A 182 8.14 13.01 9.24
C PRO A 182 8.97 14.28 9.46
N MET A 183 10.02 14.23 10.29
CA MET A 183 10.93 15.35 10.54
C MET A 183 12.09 15.49 9.54
N ARG A 184 12.29 14.58 8.58
CA ARG A 184 13.10 14.91 7.38
C ARG A 184 12.25 15.75 6.41
N LYS A 185 11.84 16.93 6.88
CA LYS A 185 11.56 18.04 5.97
C LYS A 185 12.80 18.18 5.09
N HIS A 186 12.62 18.22 3.78
CA HIS A 186 13.69 18.55 2.86
C HIS A 186 14.28 19.88 3.32
N GLY A 187 15.43 19.80 3.99
CA GLY A 187 16.19 20.97 4.41
C GLY A 187 16.53 21.73 3.16
N GLY A 188 15.98 22.94 3.07
CA GLY A 188 16.21 23.84 1.96
C GLY A 188 17.70 24.02 1.74
N GLU A 189 18.13 23.79 0.50
CA GLU A 189 19.38 24.33 0.01
C GLU A 189 19.13 25.81 -0.34
N THR A 190 18.99 26.63 0.70
CA THR A 190 19.29 28.06 0.59
C THR A 190 20.81 28.19 0.66
N ALA A 191 21.47 28.09 -0.49
CA ALA A 191 22.82 28.62 -0.64
C ALA A 191 22.71 30.15 -0.78
N ALA A 192 22.81 30.85 0.36
CA ALA A 192 23.17 32.25 0.41
C ALA A 192 24.52 32.37 1.12
N GLY A 193 25.49 32.95 0.41
CA GLY A 193 26.80 33.34 0.91
C GLY A 193 27.76 33.39 -0.26
N GLY A 194 28.35 34.51 -0.66
CA GLY A 194 28.30 35.89 -0.21
C GLY A 194 29.10 36.68 -1.25
N GLY A 195 28.88 37.99 -1.31
CA GLY A 195 29.52 38.83 -2.32
C GLY A 195 31.01 39.01 -2.06
N GLU A 196 31.76 39.14 -3.14
CA GLU A 196 33.08 39.75 -3.14
C GLU A 196 33.03 40.82 -4.24
N ARG A 197 33.09 42.08 -3.79
CA ARG A 197 33.38 43.23 -4.64
C ARG A 197 34.90 43.29 -4.72
N ASP A 198 35.43 43.48 -5.91
CA ASP A 198 36.68 44.22 -6.08
C ASP A 198 36.57 45.06 -7.35
N ASP A 199 36.67 46.37 -7.13
CA ASP A 199 36.85 47.43 -8.12
C ASP A 199 38.35 47.54 -8.47
N ASN A 200 38.66 47.71 -9.76
CA ASN A 200 39.88 48.26 -10.42
C ASN A 200 40.17 47.42 -11.67
N GLU A 201 40.37 47.94 -12.88
CA GLU A 201 40.74 49.27 -13.39
C GLU A 201 40.35 49.34 -14.88
#